data_AF-A0A1D3RNR1-F1
#
_entry.id   AF-A0A1D3RNR1-F1
#
_cell.length_a   1.000
_cell.length_b   1.000
_cell.length_c   1.000
_cell.angle_alpha   90.00
_cell.angle_beta   90.00
_cell.angle_gamma   90.00
#
_symmetry.space_group_name_H-M   'P 1'
#
loop_
_entity.id
_entity.type
_entity.pdbx_description
1 polymer ?
#
loop_
_entity_poly.entity_id
_entity_poly.type
_entity_poly.pdbx_seq_one_letter_code
_entity_poly.pdbx_strand_id
1 'polypeptide(L)'
;MEERGVNVDHATLNRWVIRYAPTIDAKAQSQKRNTNRSWRMDETYIKVKGKWVYLYRAVDSHGDTLDFMLSERRDEDAATAFFK
;
A
#
# COMPACT_ATOMS: atom_id res chain seq x y z
N MET A 1 -13.97 -14.44 -10.07
CA MET A 1 -13.59 -15.71 -10.74
C MET A 1 -14.78 -16.65 -10.83
N GLU A 2 -15.61 -16.71 -9.79
CA GLU A 2 -16.92 -17.37 -9.81
C GLU A 2 -17.87 -16.78 -10.87
N GLU A 3 -17.91 -15.45 -11.06
CA GLU A 3 -18.61 -14.81 -12.19
C GLU A 3 -18.11 -15.26 -13.58
N ARG A 4 -16.89 -15.81 -13.67
CA ARG A 4 -16.33 -16.38 -14.89
C ARG A 4 -16.36 -17.92 -14.90
N GLY A 5 -17.03 -18.54 -13.93
CA GLY A 5 -17.15 -20.01 -13.80
C GLY A 5 -15.87 -20.73 -13.38
N VAL A 6 -14.85 -20.03 -12.90
CA VAL A 6 -13.57 -20.64 -12.50
C VAL A 6 -13.50 -20.73 -10.98
N ASN A 7 -13.43 -21.95 -10.45
CA ASN A 7 -13.17 -22.21 -9.04
C ASN A 7 -11.67 -22.10 -8.77
N VAL A 8 -11.28 -21.18 -7.89
CA VAL A 8 -9.89 -20.96 -7.50
C VAL A 8 -9.79 -20.89 -6.00
N ASP A 9 -8.93 -21.73 -5.43
CA ASP A 9 -8.65 -21.74 -4.01
C ASP A 9 -7.96 -20.44 -3.54
N HIS A 10 -8.27 -20.00 -2.33
CA HIS A 10 -7.70 -18.77 -1.75
C HIS A 10 -6.17 -18.79 -1.72
N ALA A 11 -5.54 -19.94 -1.44
CA ALA A 11 -4.09 -20.05 -1.43
C ALA A 11 -3.47 -19.87 -2.82
N THR A 12 -4.20 -20.25 -3.87
CA THR A 12 -3.79 -20.04 -5.27
C THR A 12 -3.75 -18.55 -5.59
N LEU A 13 -4.76 -17.79 -5.17
CA LEU A 13 -4.80 -16.35 -5.35
C LEU A 13 -3.66 -15.65 -4.59
N ASN A 14 -3.38 -16.07 -3.35
CA ASN A 14 -2.24 -15.55 -2.58
C ASN A 14 -0.90 -15.82 -3.29
N ARG A 15 -0.68 -17.05 -3.77
CA ARG A 15 0.54 -17.40 -4.54
C ARG A 15 0.70 -16.52 -5.79
N TRP A 16 -0.39 -16.19 -6.48
CA TRP A 16 -0.35 -15.27 -7.61
C TRP A 16 0.02 -13.85 -7.18
N VAL A 17 -0.56 -13.35 -6.09
CA VAL A 17 -0.18 -12.04 -5.54
C VAL A 17 1.31 -12.01 -5.21
N ILE A 18 1.84 -12.99 -4.47
CA ILE A 18 3.27 -13.07 -4.15
C ILE A 18 4.13 -13.09 -5.42
N ARG A 19 3.72 -13.86 -6.44
CA ARG A 19 4.49 -14.03 -7.68
C ARG A 19 4.47 -12.80 -8.58
N TYR A 20 3.31 -12.16 -8.75
CA TYR A 20 3.10 -11.16 -9.79
C TYR A 20 3.05 -9.72 -9.26
N ALA A 21 2.73 -9.50 -7.98
CA ALA A 21 2.69 -8.15 -7.42
C ALA A 21 3.98 -7.35 -7.65
N PRO A 22 5.21 -7.91 -7.49
CA PRO A 22 6.42 -7.13 -7.73
C PRO A 22 6.56 -6.63 -9.18
N THR A 23 6.17 -7.46 -10.16
CA THR A 23 6.23 -7.08 -11.59
C THR A 23 5.16 -6.05 -11.93
N ILE A 24 3.96 -6.22 -11.37
CA ILE A 24 2.87 -5.26 -11.52
C ILE A 24 3.26 -3.92 -10.89
N ASP A 25 3.84 -3.94 -9.70
CA ASP A 25 4.29 -2.75 -8.97
C ASP A 25 5.37 -1.99 -9.74
N ALA A 26 6.40 -2.68 -10.23
CA ALA A 26 7.45 -2.08 -11.06
C ALA A 26 6.87 -1.41 -12.33
N LYS A 27 5.89 -2.05 -12.98
CA LYS A 27 5.23 -1.49 -14.17
C LYS A 27 4.29 -0.34 -13.82
N ALA A 28 3.56 -0.43 -12.71
CA ALA A 28 2.71 0.64 -12.23
C ALA A 28 3.57 1.87 -11.89
N GLN A 29 4.68 1.69 -11.19
CA GLN A 29 5.61 2.75 -10.83
C GLN A 29 6.21 3.45 -12.05
N SER A 30 6.56 2.71 -13.12
CA SER A 30 7.06 3.33 -14.36
C SER A 30 6.00 4.09 -15.16
N GLN A 31 4.72 3.76 -14.94
CA GLN A 31 3.57 4.43 -15.56
C GLN A 31 2.98 5.53 -14.68
N LYS A 32 3.43 5.68 -13.42
CA LYS A 32 2.95 6.75 -12.55
C LYS A 32 3.27 8.10 -13.17
N ARG A 33 2.29 8.99 -13.13
CA ARG A 33 2.46 10.38 -13.55
C ARG A 33 3.50 11.04 -12.64
N ASN A 34 4.24 12.01 -13.17
CA ASN A 34 5.06 12.87 -12.32
C ASN A 34 4.16 13.51 -11.24
N THR A 35 4.56 13.29 -10.00
CA THR A 35 3.80 13.70 -8.84
C THR A 35 4.00 15.19 -8.60
N ASN A 36 2.97 15.86 -8.12
CA ASN A 36 3.03 17.31 -7.96
C ASN A 36 4.07 17.69 -6.88
N ARG A 37 4.57 18.93 -6.92
CA ARG A 37 5.56 19.43 -5.94
C ARG A 37 5.06 19.44 -4.49
N SER A 38 3.75 19.37 -4.29
CA SER A 38 3.10 19.34 -2.98
C SER A 38 2.38 18.02 -2.74
N TRP A 39 2.61 17.47 -1.55
CA TRP A 39 1.98 16.27 -1.03
C TRP A 39 1.67 16.46 0.46
N ARG A 40 0.80 15.61 1.01
CA ARG A 40 0.42 15.61 2.43
C ARG A 40 0.62 14.22 3.00
N MET A 41 0.98 14.16 4.29
CA MET A 41 1.00 12.92 5.03
C MET A 41 -0.38 12.68 5.65
N ASP A 42 -0.90 11.47 5.49
CA ASP A 42 -2.09 10.97 6.18
C ASP A 42 -1.71 9.81 7.11
N GLU A 43 -2.34 9.74 8.28
CA GLU A 43 -2.19 8.64 9.23
C GLU A 43 -3.56 8.01 9.48
N THR A 44 -3.66 6.71 9.24
CA THR A 44 -4.87 5.93 9.54
C THR A 44 -4.50 4.62 10.25
N TYR A 45 -5.49 3.87 10.72
CA TYR A 45 -5.28 2.61 11.41
C TYR A 45 -6.03 1.49 10.69
N ILE A 46 -5.33 0.38 10.44
CA ILE A 46 -5.88 -0.79 9.75
C ILE A 46 -5.67 -2.06 10.58
N LYS A 47 -6.50 -3.08 10.39
CA LYS A 47 -6.29 -4.39 11.03
C LYS A 47 -5.44 -5.29 10.14
N VAL A 48 -4.27 -5.67 10.61
CA VAL A 48 -3.42 -6.69 9.98
C VAL A 48 -3.39 -7.92 10.89
N LYS A 49 -3.86 -9.07 10.39
CA LYS A 49 -3.95 -10.33 11.16
C LYS A 49 -4.66 -10.15 12.52
N GLY A 50 -5.69 -9.30 12.57
CA GLY A 50 -6.46 -9.02 13.78
C GLY A 50 -5.87 -7.98 14.73
N LYS A 51 -4.65 -7.48 14.49
CA LYS A 51 -4.01 -6.41 15.28
C LYS A 51 -4.16 -5.07 14.57
N TRP A 52 -4.43 -4.01 15.34
CA TRP A 52 -4.42 -2.65 14.82
C TRP A 52 -2.98 -2.20 14.58
N VAL A 53 -2.72 -1.67 13.40
CA VAL A 53 -1.45 -1.06 13.01
C VAL A 53 -1.72 0.29 12.39
N TYR A 54 -0.76 1.21 12.52
CA TYR A 54 -0.82 2.55 11.96
C TYR A 54 -0.24 2.55 10.56
N LEU A 55 -0.99 3.09 9.62
CA LEU A 55 -0.65 3.24 8.22
C LEU A 55 -0.39 4.73 7.94
N TYR A 56 0.87 5.03 7.68
CA TYR A 56 1.35 6.31 7.19
C TYR A 56 1.30 6.31 5.67
N ARG A 57 0.79 7.37 5.05
CA ARG A 57 0.73 7.51 3.59
C ARG A 57 1.13 8.90 3.16
N ALA A 58 1.97 8.99 2.13
CA ALA A 58 2.22 10.23 1.40
C ALA A 58 1.27 10.27 0.21
N VAL A 59 0.42 11.28 0.14
CA VAL A 59 -0.58 11.45 -0.91
C VAL A 59 -0.36 12.79 -1.59
N ASP A 60 -0.30 12.78 -2.91
CA ASP A 60 -0.13 13.99 -3.71
C ASP A 60 -1.43 14.84 -3.73
N SER A 61 -1.34 16.04 -4.30
CA SER A 61 -2.52 16.94 -4.41
C SER A 61 -3.66 16.41 -5.29
N HIS A 62 -3.42 15.41 -6.13
CA HIS A 62 -4.44 14.76 -6.97
C HIS A 62 -5.02 13.49 -6.34
N GLY A 63 -4.51 13.08 -5.17
CA GLY A 63 -4.94 11.87 -4.48
C GLY A 63 -4.10 10.64 -4.80
N ASP A 64 -3.01 10.77 -5.56
CA ASP A 64 -2.12 9.67 -5.89
C ASP A 64 -1.25 9.32 -4.68
N THR A 65 -1.21 8.04 -4.30
CA THR A 65 -0.34 7.56 -3.21
C THR A 65 1.11 7.45 -3.70
N LEU A 66 1.98 8.21 -3.06
CA LEU A 66 3.41 8.27 -3.33
C LEU A 66 4.15 7.14 -2.63
N ASP A 67 3.91 7.02 -1.32
CA ASP A 67 4.57 6.05 -0.46
C ASP A 67 3.69 5.72 0.75
N PHE A 68 3.97 4.61 1.41
CA PHE A 68 3.29 4.20 2.63
C PHE A 68 4.20 3.39 3.55
N MET A 69 3.95 3.49 4.86
CA MET A 69 4.66 2.73 5.87
C MET A 69 3.68 2.22 6.92
N LEU A 70 3.92 1.00 7.42
CA LEU A 70 3.18 0.43 8.53
C LEU A 70 4.03 0.49 9.80
N SER A 71 3.43 0.93 10.90
CA SER A 71 4.01 0.89 12.24
C SER A 71 3.05 0.23 13.21
N GLU A 72 3.58 -0.57 14.14
CA GLU A 72 2.79 -1.11 15.25
C GLU A 72 2.48 -0.03 16.29
N ARG A 73 3.23 1.08 16.30
CA ARG A 73 3.14 2.16 17.29
C ARG A 73 2.82 3.48 16.63
N ARG A 74 2.08 4.31 17.36
CA ARG A 74 1.83 5.71 17.04
C ARG A 74 2.64 6.57 17.98
N ASP A 75 3.87 6.86 17.57
CA ASP A 75 4.81 7.70 18.29
C ASP A 75 5.57 8.62 17.32
N GLU A 76 6.26 9.60 17.88
CA GLU A 76 7.03 10.59 17.11
C GLU A 76 8.16 9.92 16.32
N ASP A 77 8.74 8.86 16.86
CA ASP A 77 9.80 8.10 16.20
C ASP A 77 9.29 7.43 14.91
N ALA A 78 8.12 6.78 14.96
CA ALA A 78 7.47 6.21 13.79
C ALA A 78 7.08 7.28 12.76
N ALA A 79 6.51 8.40 13.20
CA ALA A 79 6.18 9.50 12.29
C ALA A 79 7.44 10.06 11.62
N THR A 80 8.52 10.26 12.39
CA THR A 80 9.80 10.77 11.88
C THR A 80 10.46 9.78 10.92
N ALA A 81 10.35 8.47 11.17
CA ALA A 81 10.88 7.44 10.29
C ALA A 81 10.22 7.46 8.89
N PHE A 82 8.97 7.90 8.78
CA PHE A 82 8.29 8.04 7.48
C PHE A 82 8.88 9.17 6.61
N PHE A 83 9.43 10.21 7.23
CA PHE A 83 10.00 11.37 6.52
C PHE A 83 11.50 11.23 6.22
N LYS A 84 12.14 10.14 6.67
CA LYS A 84 13.56 9.85 6.43
C LYS A 84 13.73 9.05 5.15
#